data_AF-A0A4Z0GLB8-F1
#
_entry.id   AF-A0A4Z0GLB8-F1
#
_cell.length_a   1.000
_cell.length_b   1.000
_cell.length_c   1.000
_cell.angle_alpha   90.00
_cell.angle_beta   90.00
_cell.angle_gamma   90.00
#
_symmetry.space_group_name_H-M   'P 1'
#
loop_
_entity.id
_entity.type
_entity.pdbx_description
1 polymer ?
#
loop_
_entity_poly.entity_id
_entity_poly.type
_entity_poly.pdbx_seq_one_letter_code
_entity_poly.pdbx_strand_id
1 'polypeptide(L)'
;MNLDEVQEWEKKFYGKRGWKDLPPYIRVGFLLEEVGEVSRAVRTYEIGRDHHPEESRLTKEEIRMNLAEEMGDVLSNLAILANLYHLSLEDLVNAHRDKLYKRFNCTEEEVLK
;
A
#
# COMPACT_ATOMS: atom_id res chain seq x y z
N MET A 1 -2.75 15.07 -1.71
CA MET A 1 -1.31 14.87 -1.58
C MET A 1 -0.81 14.19 -2.85
N ASN A 2 0.37 14.56 -3.36
CA ASN A 2 1.08 13.81 -4.39
C ASN A 2 1.94 12.70 -3.75
N LEU A 3 2.57 11.86 -4.57
CA LEU A 3 3.38 10.73 -4.08
C LEU A 3 4.57 11.19 -3.20
N ASP A 4 5.20 12.31 -3.56
CA ASP A 4 6.31 12.87 -2.78
C ASP A 4 5.85 13.37 -1.42
N GLU A 5 4.69 14.03 -1.36
CA GLU A 5 4.08 14.51 -0.13
C GLU A 5 3.70 13.35 0.80
N VAL A 6 3.20 12.24 0.24
CA VAL A 6 2.95 11.00 0.99
C VAL A 6 4.25 10.46 1.55
N GLN A 7 5.25 10.24 0.70
CA GLN A 7 6.52 9.65 1.10
C GLN A 7 7.28 10.50 2.14
N GLU A 8 7.22 11.82 2.02
CA GLU A 8 7.84 12.75 2.97
C GLU A 8 7.08 12.81 4.30
N TRP A 9 5.75 12.73 4.28
CA TRP A 9 4.94 12.59 5.49
C TRP A 9 5.29 11.29 6.22
N GLU A 10 5.35 10.17 5.52
CA GLU A 10 5.74 8.84 6.02
C GLU A 10 7.12 8.89 6.69
N LYS A 11 8.09 9.42 5.97
CA LYS A 11 9.46 9.59 6.46
C LYS A 11 9.53 10.43 7.73
N LYS A 12 8.76 11.52 7.83
CA LYS A 12 8.70 12.39 9.02
C LYS A 12 7.96 11.73 10.18
N PHE A 13 6.85 11.05 9.91
CA PHE A 13 6.02 10.41 10.91
C PHE A 13 6.76 9.25 11.57
N TYR A 14 7.36 8.36 10.77
CA TYR A 14 8.07 7.19 11.24
C TYR A 14 9.51 7.50 11.67
N GLY A 15 10.16 8.50 11.05
CA GLY A 15 11.50 8.94 11.45
C GLY A 15 11.59 9.40 12.91
N LYS A 16 10.51 9.95 13.48
CA LYS A 16 10.44 10.38 14.90
C LYS A 16 10.30 9.22 15.89
N ARG A 17 10.10 7.98 15.42
CA ARG A 17 9.73 6.82 16.24
C ARG A 17 10.77 5.69 16.21
N GLY A 18 12.00 5.96 15.76
CA GLY A 18 13.07 4.95 15.68
C GLY A 18 12.86 3.91 14.57
N TRP A 19 11.94 4.15 13.64
CA TRP A 19 11.61 3.15 12.63
C TRP A 19 12.72 2.89 11.61
N LYS A 20 13.67 3.81 11.46
CA LYS A 20 14.89 3.57 10.66
C LYS A 20 15.81 2.51 11.25
N ASP A 21 15.58 2.12 12.50
CA ASP A 21 16.46 1.21 13.23
C ASP A 21 16.15 -0.27 12.93
N LEU A 22 15.02 -0.55 12.27
CA LEU A 22 14.67 -1.92 11.84
C LEU A 22 15.26 -2.23 10.46
N PRO A 23 15.98 -3.35 10.31
CA PRO A 23 16.52 -3.76 9.02
C PRO A 23 15.43 -3.98 7.95
N PRO A 24 15.69 -3.66 6.67
CA PRO A 24 14.71 -3.83 5.59
C PRO A 24 14.12 -5.24 5.48
N TYR A 25 14.87 -6.30 5.80
CA TYR A 25 14.35 -7.66 5.72
C TYR A 25 13.30 -7.98 6.80
N ILE A 26 13.35 -7.33 7.96
CA ILE A 26 12.28 -7.41 8.98
C ILE A 26 11.05 -6.65 8.50
N ARG A 27 11.24 -5.51 7.83
CA ARG A 27 10.16 -4.68 7.29
C ARG A 27 9.27 -5.40 6.28
N VAL A 28 9.84 -6.32 5.52
CA VAL A 28 9.06 -7.17 4.59
C VAL A 28 8.06 -8.03 5.36
N GLY A 29 8.34 -8.40 6.62
CA GLY A 29 7.38 -9.08 7.49
C GLY A 29 6.11 -8.24 7.71
N PHE A 30 6.26 -6.98 8.13
CA PHE A 30 5.12 -6.07 8.31
C PHE A 30 4.36 -5.84 7.00
N LEU A 31 5.08 -5.65 5.88
CA LEU A 31 4.42 -5.56 4.57
C LEU A 31 3.53 -6.78 4.27
N LEU A 32 4.00 -7.99 4.60
CA LEU A 32 3.21 -9.21 4.40
C LEU A 32 2.02 -9.30 5.34
N GLU A 33 2.14 -8.81 6.58
CA GLU A 33 1.04 -8.69 7.53
C GLU A 33 -0.05 -7.77 6.95
N GLU A 34 0.29 -6.57 6.48
CA GLU A 34 -0.68 -5.63 5.89
C GLU A 34 -1.31 -6.18 4.59
N VAL A 35 -0.55 -6.90 3.76
CA VAL A 35 -1.12 -7.58 2.58
C VAL A 35 -2.15 -8.64 2.98
N GLY A 36 -1.92 -9.34 4.10
CA GLY A 36 -2.89 -10.24 4.70
C GLY A 36 -4.16 -9.52 5.13
N GLU A 37 -4.03 -8.34 5.72
CA GLU A 37 -5.18 -7.53 6.15
C GLU A 37 -5.96 -6.93 4.97
N VAL A 38 -5.27 -6.47 3.91
CA VAL A 38 -5.93 -6.12 2.65
C VAL A 38 -6.71 -7.31 2.10
N SER A 39 -6.16 -8.52 2.14
CA SER A 39 -6.87 -9.73 1.69
C SER A 39 -8.16 -9.96 2.50
N ARG A 40 -8.10 -9.79 3.82
CA ARG A 40 -9.27 -9.88 4.72
C ARG A 40 -10.30 -8.80 4.42
N ALA A 41 -9.87 -7.56 4.19
CA ALA A 41 -10.74 -6.43 3.90
C ALA A 41 -11.45 -6.60 2.54
N VAL A 42 -10.72 -7.01 1.50
CA VAL A 42 -11.29 -7.32 0.17
C VAL A 42 -12.34 -8.42 0.28
N ARG A 43 -12.05 -9.51 1.00
CA ARG A 43 -13.04 -10.59 1.20
C ARG A 43 -14.30 -10.08 1.89
N THR A 44 -14.14 -9.23 2.91
CA THR A 44 -15.27 -8.62 3.62
C THR A 44 -16.08 -7.71 2.71
N TYR A 45 -15.42 -6.95 1.83
CA TYR A 45 -16.07 -6.07 0.86
C TYR A 45 -16.83 -6.84 -0.23
N GLU A 46 -16.23 -7.90 -0.79
CA GLU A 46 -16.78 -8.64 -1.93
C GLU A 46 -17.87 -9.64 -1.53
N ILE A 47 -17.59 -10.47 -0.52
CA ILE A 47 -18.42 -11.63 -0.17
C ILE A 47 -18.86 -11.65 1.30
N GLY A 48 -18.48 -10.62 2.07
CA GLY A 48 -18.72 -10.58 3.51
C GLY A 48 -17.79 -11.47 4.32
N ARG A 49 -17.93 -11.36 5.64
CA ARG A 49 -17.21 -12.18 6.63
C ARG A 49 -18.21 -13.08 7.35
N ASP A 50 -17.74 -14.26 7.75
CA ASP A 50 -18.45 -15.09 8.73
C ASP A 50 -18.41 -14.33 10.05
N HIS A 51 -19.44 -13.52 10.29
CA HIS A 51 -19.60 -12.80 11.54
C HIS A 51 -20.10 -13.79 12.58
N HIS A 52 -19.52 -13.74 13.78
CA HIS A 52 -20.16 -14.41 14.89
C HIS A 52 -21.59 -13.86 15.05
N PRO A 53 -22.58 -14.69 15.43
CA PRO A 53 -23.98 -14.26 15.51
C PRO A 53 -24.21 -13.02 16.40
N GLU A 54 -23.28 -12.74 17.31
CA GLU A 54 -23.33 -11.64 18.26
C GLU A 54 -22.57 -10.38 17.80
N GLU A 55 -21.82 -10.45 16.69
CA GLU A 55 -21.13 -9.27 16.13
C GLU A 55 -22.10 -8.43 15.30
N SER A 56 -22.13 -7.12 15.58
CA SER A 56 -22.87 -6.16 14.75
C SER A 56 -22.28 -6.15 13.34
N ARG A 57 -23.13 -6.30 12.33
CA ARG A 57 -22.70 -6.18 10.93
C ARG A 57 -22.20 -4.76 10.67
N LEU A 58 -20.99 -4.66 10.11
CA LEU A 58 -20.46 -3.41 9.60
C LEU A 58 -21.36 -2.85 8.50
N THR A 59 -21.51 -1.54 8.49
CA THR A 59 -22.12 -0.80 7.40
C THR A 59 -21.22 -0.86 6.16
N LYS A 60 -21.81 -0.61 4.98
CA LYS A 60 -21.05 -0.54 3.73
C LYS A 60 -19.93 0.51 3.77
N GLU A 61 -20.14 1.60 4.50
CA GLU A 61 -19.15 2.66 4.61
C GLU A 61 -18.00 2.26 5.53
N GLU A 62 -18.28 1.62 6.67
CA GLU A 62 -17.24 1.07 7.55
C GLU A 62 -16.38 0.03 6.83
N ILE A 63 -16.98 -0.84 6.02
CA ILE A 63 -16.24 -1.83 5.22
C ILE A 63 -15.34 -1.13 4.19
N ARG A 64 -15.86 -0.09 3.52
CA ARG A 64 -15.08 0.68 2.53
C ARG A 64 -13.93 1.45 3.19
N MET A 65 -14.17 2.02 4.36
CA MET A 65 -13.15 2.74 5.14
C MET A 65 -12.05 1.80 5.63
N ASN A 66 -12.40 0.62 6.17
CA ASN A 66 -11.42 -0.38 6.54
C ASN A 66 -10.58 -0.80 5.31
N LEU A 67 -11.21 -1.08 4.17
CA LEU A 67 -10.46 -1.42 2.95
C LEU A 67 -9.46 -0.32 2.54
N ALA A 68 -9.86 0.95 2.65
CA ALA A 68 -8.99 2.07 2.35
C ALA A 68 -7.83 2.19 3.35
N GLU A 69 -8.08 1.92 4.63
CA GLU A 69 -7.07 1.89 5.70
C GLU A 69 -6.02 0.80 5.43
N GLU A 70 -6.43 -0.45 5.24
CA GLU A 70 -5.48 -1.55 5.00
C GLU A 70 -4.66 -1.34 3.71
N MET A 71 -5.28 -0.81 2.64
CA MET A 71 -4.56 -0.45 1.42
C MET A 71 -3.54 0.67 1.66
N GLY A 72 -3.88 1.62 2.54
CA GLY A 72 -2.99 2.67 3.01
C GLY A 72 -1.79 2.10 3.74
N ASP A 73 -1.98 1.13 4.63
CA ASP A 73 -0.90 0.51 5.40
C ASP A 73 0.10 -0.24 4.51
N VAL A 74 -0.38 -0.90 3.45
CA VAL A 74 0.49 -1.47 2.41
C VAL A 74 1.30 -0.38 1.69
N LEU A 75 0.65 0.72 1.30
CA LEU A 75 1.32 1.85 0.64
C LEU A 75 2.39 2.48 1.53
N SER A 76 2.09 2.69 2.82
CA SER A 76 3.04 3.24 3.81
C SER A 76 4.25 2.33 3.97
N ASN A 77 4.05 1.01 4.05
CA ASN A 77 5.16 0.05 4.12
C ASN A 77 6.05 0.08 2.87
N LEU A 78 5.47 0.21 1.68
CA LEU A 78 6.22 0.40 0.43
C LEU A 78 7.00 1.72 0.42
N ALA A 79 6.39 2.82 0.87
CA ALA A 79 7.04 4.12 0.98
C ALA A 79 8.23 4.10 1.96
N ILE A 80 8.09 3.39 3.08
CA ILE A 80 9.18 3.18 4.05
C ILE A 80 10.32 2.39 3.42
N LEU A 81 10.02 1.29 2.71
CA LEU A 81 11.04 0.51 2.00
C LEU A 81 11.74 1.36 0.93
N ALA A 82 11.00 2.13 0.13
CA ALA A 82 11.56 3.05 -0.85
C ALA A 82 12.54 4.03 -0.20
N ASN A 83 12.13 4.65 0.93
CA ASN A 83 12.99 5.54 1.71
C ASN A 83 14.28 4.88 2.21
N LEU A 84 14.23 3.62 2.64
CA LEU A 84 15.40 2.87 3.12
C LEU A 84 16.40 2.55 1.99
N TYR A 85 15.91 2.41 0.76
CA TYR A 85 16.74 2.18 -0.43
C TYR A 85 17.02 3.45 -1.24
N HIS A 86 16.68 4.63 -0.71
CA HIS A 86 16.87 5.92 -1.38
C HIS A 86 16.17 6.02 -2.74
N LEU A 87 15.00 5.42 -2.86
CA LEU A 87 14.11 5.51 -4.03
C LEU A 87 12.89 6.37 -3.70
N SER A 88 12.41 7.14 -4.67
CA SER A 88 11.10 7.77 -4.59
C SER A 88 9.98 6.79 -4.99
N LEU A 89 8.74 7.05 -4.55
CA LEU A 89 7.58 6.32 -5.06
C LEU A 89 7.39 6.53 -6.57
N GLU A 90 7.77 7.70 -7.09
CA GLU A 90 7.78 7.97 -8.52
C GLU A 90 8.78 7.07 -9.27
N ASP A 91 9.98 6.86 -8.73
CA ASP A 91 10.97 5.92 -9.30
C ASP A 91 10.38 4.51 -9.44
N LEU A 92 9.65 4.04 -8.41
CA LEU A 92 9.01 2.72 -8.43
C LEU A 92 7.95 2.63 -9.53
N VAL A 93 7.08 3.64 -9.65
CA VAL A 93 6.01 3.68 -10.66
C VAL A 93 6.60 3.76 -12.06
N ASN A 94 7.59 4.63 -12.29
CA ASN A 94 8.24 4.79 -13.59
C ASN A 94 8.97 3.51 -14.03
N ALA A 95 9.73 2.87 -13.13
CA ALA A 95 10.37 1.60 -13.42
C ALA A 95 9.36 0.49 -13.78
N HIS A 96 8.20 0.46 -13.12
CA HIS A 96 7.13 -0.48 -13.43
C HIS A 96 6.49 -0.19 -14.81
N ARG A 97 6.16 1.07 -15.09
CA ARG A 97 5.60 1.50 -16.38
C ARG A 97 6.52 1.16 -17.54
N ASP A 98 7.80 1.51 -17.45
CA ASP A 98 8.82 1.19 -18.45
C ASP A 98 8.89 -0.30 -18.76
N LYS A 99 8.80 -1.14 -17.72
CA LYS A 99 8.76 -2.60 -17.88
C LYS A 99 7.51 -3.05 -18.66
N LEU A 100 6.35 -2.47 -18.37
CA LEU A 100 5.10 -2.82 -19.07
C LEU A 100 5.12 -2.35 -20.53
N TYR A 101 5.54 -1.11 -20.79
CA TYR A 101 5.67 -0.57 -22.15
C TYR A 101 6.59 -1.42 -23.02
N LYS A 102 7.75 -1.82 -22.49
CA LYS A 102 8.66 -2.75 -23.18
C LYS A 102 8.03 -4.13 -23.39
N ARG A 103 7.32 -4.67 -22.41
CA ARG A 103 6.71 -6.00 -22.47
C ARG A 103 5.58 -6.09 -23.51
N PHE A 104 4.78 -5.04 -23.61
CA PHE A 104 3.59 -5.01 -24.46
C PHE A 104 3.78 -4.18 -25.73
N ASN A 105 4.98 -3.65 -25.96
CA ASN A 105 5.35 -2.82 -27.11
C ASN A 105 4.35 -1.68 -27.33
N CYS A 106 4.05 -0.95 -26.25
CA CYS A 106 3.16 0.21 -26.27
C CYS A 106 3.83 1.43 -25.62
N THR A 107 3.27 2.61 -25.87
CA THR A 107 3.73 3.88 -25.28
C THR A 107 2.76 4.40 -24.21
N GLU A 108 3.22 5.35 -23.40
CA GLU A 108 2.36 6.04 -22.43
C GLU A 108 1.18 6.75 -23.11
N GLU A 109 1.42 7.35 -24.27
CA GLU A 109 0.40 8.04 -25.07
C GLU A 109 -0.68 7.10 -25.61
N GLU A 110 -0.36 5.83 -25.84
CA GLU A 110 -1.32 4.81 -26.25
C GLU A 110 -2.20 4.33 -25.09
N VAL A 111 -1.70 4.37 -23.86
CA VAL A 111 -2.45 3.96 -22.65
C VAL A 111 -3.37 5.07 -22.14
N LEU A 112 -3.02 6.35 -22.37
CA LEU A 112 -3.78 7.50 -21.87
C LEU A 112 -4.85 8.03 -22.85
N LYS A 113 -5.00 7.41 -24.02
CA LYS A 113 -6.06 7.71 -25.01
C LYS A 113 -7.33 6.92 -24.74
#